data_AF-A0A1I7U2J7-F1
#
_entry.id   AF-A0A1I7U2J7-F1
#
_cell.length_a   1.000
_cell.length_b   1.000
_cell.length_c   1.000
_cell.angle_alpha   90.00
_cell.angle_beta   90.00
_cell.angle_gamma   90.00
#
_symmetry.space_group_name_H-M   'P 1'
#
loop_
_entity.id
_entity.type
_entity.pdbx_description
1 polymer ?
#
loop_
_entity_poly.entity_id
_entity_poly.type
_entity_poly.pdbx_seq_one_letter_code
_entity_poly.pdbx_strand_id
1 'polypeptide(L)'
;MKKKFDVFECQRGIDITVDNLMTLDCIRITVGDRWFRYAEMNRFIKHWLKGGSHRLEVLRVVVFDFFIDRLFDGLNARNSDEKMVVLSHYQLAFNGFFEVVRSDGITAGFTFFNGYFWFVVWPKDAENVLYLDSF
;
A
#
# COMPACT_ATOMS: atom_id res chain seq x y z
N MET A 1 -3.18 4.07 -22.61
CA MET A 1 -4.52 4.14 -21.99
C MET A 1 -4.41 3.57 -20.59
N LYS A 2 -4.62 4.37 -19.53
CA LYS A 2 -4.66 3.83 -18.16
C LYS A 2 -5.94 3.02 -18.02
N LYS A 3 -5.83 1.79 -17.52
CA LYS A 3 -7.01 0.96 -17.26
C LYS A 3 -7.66 1.46 -15.97
N LYS A 4 -8.90 1.96 -16.08
CA LYS A 4 -9.65 2.54 -14.98
C LYS A 4 -10.68 1.53 -14.47
N PHE A 5 -10.56 1.15 -13.22
CA PHE A 5 -11.53 0.34 -12.47
C PHE A 5 -11.28 0.53 -10.98
N ASP A 6 -12.30 0.41 -10.15
CA ASP A 6 -12.17 0.73 -8.72
C ASP A 6 -11.32 -0.31 -7.98
N VAL A 7 -11.46 -1.58 -8.34
CA VAL A 7 -10.74 -2.69 -7.71
C VAL A 7 -9.96 -3.47 -8.76
N PHE A 8 -8.66 -3.67 -8.49
CA PHE A 8 -7.83 -4.68 -9.13
C PHE A 8 -7.54 -5.80 -8.15
N GLU A 9 -7.95 -7.02 -8.49
CA GLU A 9 -7.61 -8.20 -7.70
C GLU A 9 -7.04 -9.27 -8.61
N CYS A 10 -5.86 -9.78 -8.25
CA CYS A 10 -5.18 -10.84 -8.99
C CYS A 10 -4.60 -11.87 -8.02
N GLN A 11 -5.25 -13.03 -7.92
CA GLN A 11 -4.75 -14.12 -7.08
C GLN A 11 -3.47 -14.72 -7.69
N ARG A 12 -3.51 -15.15 -8.95
CA ARG A 12 -2.36 -15.71 -9.69
C ARG A 12 -1.62 -14.66 -10.50
N GLY A 13 -0.97 -13.72 -9.82
CA GLY A 13 -0.30 -12.57 -10.44
C GLY A 13 1.16 -12.79 -10.82
N ILE A 14 1.61 -14.01 -11.17
CA ILE A 14 3.03 -14.35 -11.30
C ILE A 14 3.78 -13.41 -12.27
N ASP A 15 3.11 -12.96 -13.34
CA ASP A 15 3.67 -12.04 -14.34
C ASP A 15 3.42 -10.56 -14.03
N ILE A 16 2.77 -10.24 -12.91
CA ILE A 16 2.53 -8.85 -12.48
C ILE A 16 3.83 -8.26 -11.94
N THR A 17 4.27 -7.19 -12.59
CA THR A 17 5.42 -6.38 -12.16
C THR A 17 4.97 -5.17 -11.36
N VAL A 18 5.88 -4.56 -10.59
CA VAL A 18 5.60 -3.27 -9.93
C VAL A 18 5.24 -2.18 -10.93
N ASP A 19 5.81 -2.22 -12.13
CA ASP A 19 5.49 -1.27 -13.20
C ASP A 19 4.03 -1.42 -13.65
N ASN A 20 3.50 -2.65 -13.70
CA ASN A 20 2.07 -2.85 -13.94
C ASN A 20 1.23 -2.17 -12.85
N LEU A 21 1.58 -2.35 -11.57
CA LEU A 21 0.85 -1.71 -10.45
C LEU A 21 0.81 -0.19 -10.58
N MET A 22 1.94 0.43 -10.95
CA MET A 22 2.05 1.90 -11.12
C MET A 22 1.27 2.44 -12.33
N THR A 23 0.88 1.59 -13.28
CA THR A 23 0.04 1.98 -14.43
C THR A 23 -1.46 1.90 -14.15
N LEU A 24 -1.87 1.23 -13.07
CA LEU A 24 -3.28 1.03 -12.71
C LEU A 24 -3.88 2.35 -12.20
N ASP A 25 -5.09 2.65 -12.67
CA ASP A 25 -5.90 3.76 -12.15
C ASP A 25 -7.04 3.22 -11.28
N CYS A 26 -6.64 2.75 -10.08
CA CYS A 26 -7.50 2.01 -9.16
C CYS A 26 -7.57 2.65 -7.77
N ILE A 27 -8.67 2.36 -7.08
CA ILE A 27 -8.83 2.67 -5.65
C ILE A 27 -8.15 1.58 -4.83
N ARG A 28 -8.30 0.31 -5.23
CA ARG A 28 -7.74 -0.83 -4.50
C ARG A 28 -6.99 -1.78 -5.41
N ILE A 29 -5.85 -2.27 -4.92
CA ILE A 29 -4.99 -3.21 -5.64
C ILE A 29 -4.61 -4.35 -4.69
N THR A 30 -4.94 -5.57 -5.07
CA THR A 30 -4.59 -6.79 -4.34
C THR A 30 -3.88 -7.77 -5.27
N VAL A 31 -2.68 -8.24 -4.89
CA VAL A 31 -1.97 -9.29 -5.61
C VAL A 31 -1.44 -10.36 -4.65
N GLY A 32 -1.80 -11.63 -4.87
CA GLY A 32 -1.46 -12.76 -3.99
C GLY A 32 -0.16 -13.48 -4.35
N ASP A 33 -0.22 -14.36 -5.35
CA ASP A 33 0.83 -15.36 -5.68
C ASP A 33 2.13 -14.77 -6.27
N ARG A 34 2.29 -13.46 -6.23
CA ARG A 34 3.48 -12.74 -6.69
C ARG A 34 4.25 -12.17 -5.52
N TRP A 35 5.51 -12.58 -5.39
CA TRP A 35 6.41 -12.06 -4.37
C TRP A 35 7.19 -10.84 -4.84
N PHE A 36 6.76 -9.66 -4.42
CA PHE A 36 7.50 -8.43 -4.67
C PHE A 36 8.74 -8.32 -3.77
N ARG A 37 9.71 -7.53 -4.21
CA ARG A 37 10.90 -7.18 -3.42
C ARG A 37 10.70 -5.88 -2.65
N TYR A 38 11.46 -5.68 -1.57
CA TYR A 38 11.41 -4.42 -0.80
C TYR A 38 11.78 -3.20 -1.65
N ALA A 39 12.74 -3.36 -2.56
CA ALA A 39 13.10 -2.32 -3.52
C ALA A 39 11.97 -1.99 -4.51
N GLU A 40 11.10 -2.96 -4.85
CA GLU A 40 9.93 -2.71 -5.69
C GLU A 40 8.89 -1.89 -4.92
N MET A 41 8.63 -2.22 -3.65
CA MET A 41 7.73 -1.43 -2.81
C MET A 41 8.25 -0.01 -2.56
N ASN A 42 9.56 0.17 -2.36
CA ASN A 42 10.18 1.50 -2.33
C ASN A 42 9.91 2.29 -3.61
N ARG A 43 10.08 1.68 -4.79
CA ARG A 43 9.77 2.31 -6.08
C ARG A 43 8.29 2.70 -6.17
N PHE A 44 7.39 1.83 -5.73
CA PHE A 44 5.95 2.12 -5.71
C PHE A 44 5.61 3.31 -4.79
N ILE A 45 6.14 3.33 -3.55
CA ILE A 45 5.94 4.43 -2.60
C ILE A 45 6.46 5.74 -3.20
N LYS A 46 7.68 5.74 -3.78
CA LYS A 46 8.25 6.92 -4.46
C LYS A 46 7.42 7.37 -5.66
N HIS A 47 6.82 6.44 -6.40
CA HIS A 47 5.89 6.77 -7.48
C HIS A 47 4.64 7.49 -6.95
N TRP A 48 4.04 6.96 -5.88
CA TRP A 48 2.88 7.58 -5.23
C TRP A 48 3.22 8.97 -4.67
N LEU A 49 4.38 9.13 -4.01
CA LEU A 49 4.88 10.41 -3.51
C LEU A 49 5.07 11.47 -4.60
N LYS A 50 5.29 11.05 -5.85
CA LYS A 50 5.39 11.94 -7.03
C LYS A 50 4.03 12.25 -7.68
N GLY A 51 2.91 11.89 -7.04
CA GLY A 51 1.56 12.07 -7.57
C GLY A 51 1.07 10.92 -8.46
N GLY A 52 1.83 9.84 -8.55
CA GLY A 52 1.40 8.59 -9.18
C GLY A 52 0.26 7.91 -8.41
N SER A 53 -0.47 7.00 -9.07
CA SER A 53 -1.58 6.25 -8.47
C SER A 53 -2.54 7.11 -7.62
N HIS A 54 -2.91 8.30 -8.13
CA HIS A 54 -3.63 9.34 -7.38
C HIS A 54 -4.96 8.92 -6.73
N ARG A 55 -5.68 7.93 -7.29
CA ARG A 55 -6.93 7.40 -6.74
C ARG A 55 -6.74 6.29 -5.71
N LEU A 56 -5.52 5.81 -5.51
CA LEU A 56 -5.24 4.67 -4.66
C LEU A 56 -5.59 4.97 -3.21
N GLU A 57 -6.32 4.06 -2.59
CA GLU A 57 -6.59 4.02 -1.16
C GLU A 57 -5.87 2.85 -0.50
N VAL A 58 -5.81 1.68 -1.14
CA VAL A 58 -5.14 0.50 -0.56
C VAL A 58 -4.40 -0.34 -1.60
N LEU A 59 -3.17 -0.70 -1.28
CA LEU A 59 -2.39 -1.76 -1.92
C LEU A 59 -2.11 -2.87 -0.90
N ARG A 60 -2.42 -4.12 -1.26
CA ARG A 60 -2.06 -5.32 -0.49
C ARG A 60 -1.33 -6.32 -1.39
N VAL A 61 -0.07 -6.63 -1.07
CA VAL A 61 0.73 -7.57 -1.86
C VAL A 61 1.61 -8.45 -0.97
N VAL A 62 2.07 -9.59 -1.49
CA VAL A 62 3.08 -10.40 -0.82
C VAL A 62 4.47 -9.85 -1.13
N VAL A 63 5.29 -9.68 -0.09
CA VAL A 63 6.69 -9.27 -0.22
C VAL A 63 7.58 -10.37 0.33
N PHE A 64 8.60 -10.76 -0.43
CA PHE A 64 9.61 -11.72 0.00
C PHE A 64 10.98 -11.28 -0.49
N ASP A 65 11.80 -10.79 0.44
CA ASP A 65 13.16 -10.30 0.20
C ASP A 65 13.89 -10.26 1.56
N PHE A 66 15.23 -10.31 1.55
CA PHE A 66 16.06 -10.26 2.76
C PHE A 66 16.57 -8.85 3.07
N PHE A 67 16.43 -7.91 2.13
CA PHE A 67 17.01 -6.56 2.23
C PHE A 67 15.98 -5.50 2.59
N ILE A 68 15.42 -5.57 3.81
CA ILE A 68 14.38 -4.62 4.27
C ILE A 68 14.85 -3.16 4.23
N ASP A 69 16.14 -2.88 4.40
CA ASP A 69 16.69 -1.53 4.31
C ASP A 69 16.42 -0.86 2.96
N ARG A 70 16.32 -1.65 1.88
CA ARG A 70 15.98 -1.14 0.53
C ARG A 70 14.55 -0.61 0.46
N LEU A 71 13.67 -0.99 1.38
CA LEU A 71 12.33 -0.41 1.49
C LEU A 71 12.42 1.06 1.86
N PHE A 72 13.36 1.44 2.73
CA PHE A 72 13.45 2.78 3.33
C PHE A 72 14.41 3.72 2.60
N ASP A 73 15.23 3.21 1.68
CA ASP A 73 16.20 4.01 0.95
C ASP A 73 15.58 5.28 0.32
N GLY A 74 16.06 6.44 0.74
CA GLY A 74 15.58 7.76 0.30
C GLY A 74 14.12 8.07 0.64
N LEU A 75 13.51 7.37 1.60
CA LEU A 75 12.18 7.69 2.14
C LEU A 75 12.29 8.44 3.46
N ASN A 76 11.56 9.55 3.57
CA ASN A 76 11.31 10.20 4.86
C ASN A 76 10.09 9.54 5.53
N ALA A 77 10.25 8.28 5.94
CA ALA A 77 9.21 7.52 6.61
C ALA A 77 9.32 7.66 8.13
N ARG A 78 8.20 7.80 8.82
CA ARG A 78 8.14 7.92 10.29
C ARG A 78 7.28 6.81 10.87
N ASN A 79 7.75 6.16 11.93
CA ASN A 79 6.94 5.17 12.62
C ASN A 79 5.77 5.87 13.35
N SER A 80 4.58 5.25 13.32
CA SER A 80 3.37 5.70 13.99
C SER A 80 2.52 4.50 14.41
N ASP A 81 2.23 4.44 15.71
CA ASP A 81 1.32 3.45 16.30
C ASP A 81 -0.10 4.01 16.52
N GLU A 82 -0.29 5.31 16.24
CA GLU A 82 -1.56 6.00 16.48
C GLU A 82 -2.64 5.54 15.52
N LYS A 83 -2.28 5.27 14.26
CA LYS A 83 -3.24 4.87 13.23
C LYS A 83 -3.45 3.38 13.16
N MET A 84 -4.70 2.99 13.02
CA MET A 84 -5.17 1.62 12.98
C MET A 84 -6.02 1.37 11.75
N VAL A 85 -5.85 0.18 11.16
CA VAL A 85 -6.76 -0.36 10.17
C VAL A 85 -7.58 -1.47 10.81
N VAL A 86 -8.90 -1.42 10.61
CA VAL A 86 -9.85 -2.44 11.05
C VAL A 86 -10.42 -3.14 9.82
N LEU A 87 -10.22 -4.45 9.73
CA LEU A 87 -10.82 -5.32 8.73
C LEU A 87 -12.15 -5.84 9.28
N SER A 88 -13.24 -5.09 9.05
CA SER A 88 -14.55 -5.32 9.67
C SER A 88 -15.04 -6.75 9.49
N HIS A 89 -14.91 -7.29 8.27
CA HIS A 89 -15.36 -8.65 7.94
C HIS A 89 -14.61 -9.75 8.71
N TYR A 90 -13.34 -9.51 9.04
CA TYR A 90 -12.47 -10.47 9.72
C TYR A 90 -12.37 -10.23 11.24
N GLN A 91 -13.05 -9.19 11.75
CA GLN A 91 -12.95 -8.75 13.15
C GLN A 91 -11.50 -8.60 13.61
N LEU A 92 -10.66 -8.06 12.73
CA LEU A 92 -9.22 -8.01 12.90
C LEU A 92 -8.74 -6.56 12.76
N ALA A 93 -7.86 -6.12 13.64
CA ALA A 93 -7.30 -4.77 13.60
C ALA A 93 -5.77 -4.81 13.70
N PHE A 94 -5.11 -3.86 13.06
CA PHE A 94 -3.65 -3.75 13.08
C PHE A 94 -3.18 -2.30 12.97
N ASN A 95 -2.05 -2.01 13.61
CA ASN A 95 -1.36 -0.71 13.64
C ASN A 95 0.15 -0.91 13.38
N GLY A 96 0.99 0.03 13.80
CA GLY A 96 2.44 -0.05 13.58
C GLY A 96 2.82 0.31 12.15
N PHE A 97 2.33 1.45 11.68
CA PHE A 97 2.58 1.94 10.34
C PHE A 97 3.86 2.79 10.27
N PHE A 98 4.54 2.71 9.13
CA PHE A 98 5.46 3.75 8.71
C PHE A 98 4.73 4.72 7.79
N GLU A 99 4.69 5.99 8.15
CA GLU A 99 3.99 7.03 7.42
C GLU A 99 4.91 7.84 6.52
N VAL A 100 4.40 8.16 5.34
CA VAL A 100 5.00 9.09 4.39
C VAL A 100 3.97 10.14 3.99
N VAL A 101 4.42 11.37 3.76
CA VAL A 101 3.56 12.50 3.39
C VAL A 101 3.90 12.94 1.97
N ARG A 102 2.89 12.95 1.11
CA ARG A 102 3.01 13.44 -0.26
C ARG A 102 3.03 14.96 -0.29
N SER A 103 3.55 15.56 -1.36
CA SER A 103 3.67 17.01 -1.51
C SER A 103 2.35 17.79 -1.43
N ASP A 104 1.21 17.12 -1.67
CA ASP A 104 -0.14 17.68 -1.53
C ASP A 104 -0.73 17.55 -0.11
N GLY A 105 0.09 17.11 0.85
CA GLY A 105 -0.26 16.94 2.26
C GLY A 105 -1.02 15.66 2.57
N ILE A 106 -1.25 14.78 1.59
CA ILE A 106 -1.91 13.49 1.83
C ILE A 106 -0.90 12.53 2.47
N THR A 107 -1.32 11.87 3.54
CA THR A 107 -0.50 10.90 4.27
C THR A 107 -0.88 9.48 3.87
N ALA A 108 0.12 8.61 3.71
CA ALA A 108 -0.09 7.18 3.57
C ALA A 108 0.78 6.43 4.58
N GLY A 109 0.28 5.30 5.08
CA GLY A 109 1.00 4.38 5.95
C GLY A 109 1.32 3.08 5.22
N PHE A 110 2.44 2.44 5.56
CA PHE A 110 2.69 1.04 5.21
C PHE A 110 3.13 0.19 6.39
N THR A 111 2.75 -1.09 6.38
CA THR A 111 3.09 -2.06 7.44
C THR A 111 3.06 -3.50 6.90
N PHE A 112 3.48 -4.44 7.72
CA PHE A 112 3.44 -5.87 7.44
C PHE A 112 2.46 -6.55 8.37
N PHE A 113 1.42 -7.14 7.78
CA PHE A 113 0.36 -7.77 8.55
C PHE A 113 -0.20 -8.98 7.82
N ASN A 114 -0.33 -10.09 8.56
CA ASN A 114 -0.82 -11.37 8.07
C ASN A 114 -0.10 -11.87 6.79
N GLY A 115 1.22 -11.68 6.72
CA GLY A 115 2.05 -12.09 5.57
C GLY A 115 1.99 -11.17 4.35
N TYR A 116 1.26 -10.05 4.42
CA TYR A 116 1.18 -9.06 3.36
C TYR A 116 1.87 -7.76 3.73
N PHE A 117 2.43 -7.10 2.72
CA PHE A 117 2.72 -5.67 2.74
C PHE A 117 1.43 -4.91 2.45
N TRP A 118 1.10 -4.00 3.35
CA TRP A 118 -0.02 -3.08 3.22
C TRP A 118 0.50 -1.67 2.98
N PHE A 119 -0.06 -0.98 2.00
CA PHE A 119 0.10 0.46 1.83
C PHE A 119 -1.29 1.09 1.75
N VAL A 120 -1.58 2.00 2.66
CA VAL A 120 -2.91 2.56 2.94
C VAL A 120 -2.81 4.07 2.89
N VAL A 121 -3.66 4.71 2.10
CA VAL A 121 -3.77 6.17 2.05
C VAL A 121 -4.83 6.61 3.05
N TRP A 122 -4.46 7.53 3.94
CA TRP A 122 -5.36 8.06 4.94
C TRP A 122 -6.21 9.19 4.34
N PRO A 123 -7.55 9.14 4.47
CA PRO A 123 -8.40 10.28 4.14
C PRO A 123 -8.00 11.50 4.97
N LYS A 124 -8.08 12.71 4.38
CA LYS A 124 -7.64 13.96 5.04
C LYS A 124 -8.33 14.22 6.38
N ASP A 125 -9.58 13.80 6.49
CA ASP A 125 -10.43 14.00 7.65
C ASP A 125 -10.71 12.68 8.40
N ALA A 126 -9.96 11.62 8.09
CA ALA A 126 -10.13 10.37 8.83
C ALA A 126 -9.62 10.53 10.27
N GLU A 127 -10.39 9.96 11.20
CA GLU A 127 -9.88 9.65 12.52
C GLU A 127 -8.65 8.73 12.43
N ASN A 128 -8.03 8.46 13.57
CA ASN A 128 -6.92 7.51 13.64
C ASN A 128 -7.32 6.04 13.36
N VAL A 129 -8.57 5.78 12.97
CA VAL A 129 -9.07 4.44 12.66
C VAL A 129 -9.67 4.43 11.25
N LEU A 130 -9.18 3.53 10.40
CA LEU A 130 -9.72 3.28 9.06
C LEU A 130 -10.40 1.91 9.02
N TYR A 131 -11.69 1.89 8.71
CA TYR A 131 -12.46 0.66 8.51
C TYR A 131 -12.40 0.23 7.04
N LEU A 132 -12.14 -1.05 6.81
CA LEU A 132 -12.10 -1.64 5.48
C LEU A 132 -12.96 -2.92 5.46
N ASP A 133 -14.00 -2.90 4.63
CA ASP A 133 -15.08 -3.88 4.70
C ASP A 133 -14.91 -5.09 3.76
N SER A 134 -13.86 -5.15 2.94
CA SER A 134 -13.63 -6.24 1.99
C SER A 134 -12.14 -6.38 1.68
N PHE A 135 -11.56 -7.59 1.61
CA PHE A 135 -10.25 -7.92 1.03
C PHE A 135 -10.08 -9.42 0.83
#